data_AF-A0A842RC15-F1
#
_entry.id   AF-A0A842RC15-F1
#
_cell.length_a   1.000
_cell.length_b   1.000
_cell.length_c   1.000
_cell.angle_alpha   90.00
_cell.angle_beta   90.00
_cell.angle_gamma   90.00
#
_symmetry.space_group_name_H-M   'P 1'
#
loop_
_entity.id
_entity.type
_entity.pdbx_description
1 polymer ?
#
loop_
_entity_poly.entity_id
_entity_poly.type
_entity_poly.pdbx_seq_one_letter_code
_entity_poly.pdbx_strand_id
1 'polypeptide(L)'
;MTEQQPRKNNQSSGANGSPPKKIVTIRGVDERLYNRFVLLTKARGKNTGVVFSNMISHFRKKGLLSIYQLPLLKCTDEEKQEAHLEIIKDLSELKISRKDLEVKDACVKFHFRNIDQLIFTDEVNTTILREHIYQITDCPNVSMPKGIPKLFVLSLIRNTPQLSSESRKLKDITIRNVQTDAYAEFVAYCQVKNKLIGEAVNELLEQIIPEMEVNHILLGELKENPLGVLTISTHEQVHVTNQDLQAIEKDKILFHRIEELTFAEDIPVDNFLEIIVGIYNCSSVALPSSLPRLISVSRVKDYP
;
A
#
# COMPACT_ATOMS: atom_id res chain seq x y z
N MET A 1 34.71 -35.73 59.25
CA MET A 1 34.25 -34.35 59.00
C MET A 1 34.96 -33.87 57.76
N THR A 2 34.25 -33.81 56.64
CA THR A 2 34.80 -33.36 55.36
C THR A 2 33.71 -32.54 54.69
N GLU A 3 33.92 -31.22 54.64
CA GLU A 3 32.99 -30.23 54.11
C GLU A 3 32.82 -30.39 52.59
N GLN A 4 31.57 -30.45 52.13
CA GLN A 4 31.19 -30.29 50.74
C GLN A 4 30.94 -28.80 50.48
N GLN A 5 31.73 -28.19 49.58
CA GLN A 5 31.39 -26.91 48.97
C GLN A 5 30.34 -27.10 47.86
N PRO A 6 29.31 -26.23 47.76
CA PRO A 6 28.32 -26.31 46.71
C PRO A 6 28.83 -25.69 45.40
N ARG A 7 28.58 -26.40 44.29
CA ARG A 7 28.81 -25.90 42.92
C ARG A 7 27.94 -24.67 42.67
N LYS A 8 28.59 -23.57 42.24
CA LYS A 8 27.94 -22.32 41.83
C LYS A 8 27.06 -22.54 40.59
N ASN A 9 25.86 -21.97 40.68
CA ASN A 9 24.91 -21.74 39.60
C ASN A 9 25.56 -21.04 38.41
N ASN A 10 25.48 -21.64 37.22
CA ASN A 10 25.52 -20.89 35.96
C ASN A 10 24.07 -20.60 35.55
N GLN A 11 23.65 -19.36 35.82
CA GLN A 11 22.51 -18.75 35.13
C GLN A 11 22.91 -18.57 33.66
N SER A 12 22.39 -19.43 32.79
CA SER A 12 22.43 -19.20 31.35
C SER A 12 21.23 -18.33 30.94
N SER A 13 21.53 -17.05 30.77
CA SER A 13 20.82 -16.08 29.96
C SER A 13 20.53 -16.65 28.56
N GLY A 14 19.28 -16.58 28.09
CA GLY A 14 18.98 -16.99 26.70
C GLY A 14 17.51 -17.29 26.40
N ALA A 15 16.55 -16.46 26.81
CA ALA A 15 15.17 -16.58 26.34
C ALA A 15 14.94 -15.74 25.07
N ASN A 16 15.62 -16.08 23.97
CA ASN A 16 15.19 -15.68 22.63
C ASN A 16 14.33 -16.82 22.04
N GLY A 17 13.18 -17.05 22.65
CA GLY A 17 12.17 -17.97 22.11
C GLY A 17 11.32 -17.24 21.07
N SER A 18 11.23 -17.78 19.85
CA SER A 18 10.29 -17.26 18.85
C SER A 18 8.86 -17.27 19.41
N PRO A 19 8.05 -16.24 19.16
CA PRO A 19 6.72 -16.12 19.76
C PRO A 19 5.85 -17.34 19.46
N PRO A 20 5.01 -17.78 20.41
CA PRO A 20 4.22 -19.01 20.29
C PRO A 20 3.27 -18.94 19.09
N LYS A 21 3.22 -20.01 18.29
CA LYS A 21 2.40 -20.10 17.08
C LYS A 21 1.23 -21.07 17.26
N LYS A 22 0.09 -20.79 16.62
CA LYS A 22 -1.09 -21.64 16.64
C LYS A 22 -1.77 -21.76 15.27
N ILE A 23 -2.69 -22.71 15.18
CA ILE A 23 -3.64 -22.82 14.07
C ILE A 23 -4.90 -22.05 14.49
N VAL A 24 -5.40 -21.18 13.60
CA VAL A 24 -6.64 -20.43 13.83
C VAL A 24 -7.63 -20.73 12.72
N THR A 25 -8.91 -20.81 13.08
CA THR A 25 -10.01 -20.86 12.12
C THR A 25 -10.83 -19.60 12.26
N ILE A 26 -11.04 -18.90 11.15
CA ILE A 26 -11.76 -17.64 11.09
C ILE A 26 -12.98 -17.84 10.19
N ARG A 27 -14.16 -17.54 10.72
CA ARG A 27 -15.43 -17.67 10.01
C ARG A 27 -15.75 -16.40 9.24
N GLY A 28 -16.46 -16.54 8.12
CA GLY A 28 -16.99 -15.39 7.38
C GLY A 28 -15.94 -14.59 6.61
N VAL A 29 -14.86 -15.24 6.15
CA VAL A 29 -13.83 -14.59 5.33
C VAL A 29 -14.15 -14.77 3.86
N ASP A 30 -14.00 -13.71 3.08
CA ASP A 30 -14.17 -13.73 1.63
C ASP A 30 -13.15 -14.68 0.98
N GLU A 31 -13.68 -15.67 0.25
CA GLU A 31 -12.86 -16.70 -0.38
C GLU A 31 -11.88 -16.12 -1.41
N ARG A 32 -12.30 -15.14 -2.20
CA ARG A 32 -11.47 -14.54 -3.25
C ARG A 32 -10.32 -13.76 -2.63
N LEU A 33 -10.60 -12.93 -1.63
CA LEU A 33 -9.55 -12.17 -0.94
C LEU A 33 -8.54 -13.06 -0.25
N TYR A 34 -9.01 -14.10 0.46
CA TYR A 34 -8.09 -15.00 1.14
C TYR A 34 -7.22 -15.78 0.15
N ASN A 35 -7.81 -16.32 -0.93
CA ASN A 35 -7.06 -17.05 -1.94
C ASN A 35 -6.01 -16.15 -2.61
N ARG A 36 -6.38 -14.91 -2.95
CA ARG A 36 -5.48 -13.88 -3.49
C ARG A 36 -4.30 -13.61 -2.55
N PHE A 37 -4.58 -13.38 -1.27
CA PHE A 37 -3.57 -13.18 -0.24
C PHE A 37 -2.62 -14.39 -0.11
N VAL A 38 -3.15 -15.62 -0.15
CA VAL A 38 -2.34 -16.84 -0.15
C VAL A 38 -1.41 -16.90 -1.37
N LEU A 39 -1.90 -16.59 -2.57
CA LEU A 39 -1.09 -16.55 -3.79
C LEU A 39 0.05 -15.54 -3.67
N LEU A 40 -0.25 -14.31 -3.23
CA LEU A 40 0.74 -13.25 -3.06
C LEU A 40 1.81 -13.60 -2.02
N THR A 41 1.42 -14.21 -0.90
CA THR A 41 2.38 -14.65 0.12
C THR A 41 3.30 -15.77 -0.39
N LYS A 42 2.75 -16.73 -1.15
CA LYS A 42 3.51 -17.81 -1.79
C LYS A 42 4.45 -17.32 -2.88
N ALA A 43 4.01 -16.41 -3.74
CA ALA A 43 4.83 -15.80 -4.79
C ALA A 43 6.07 -15.09 -4.21
N ARG A 44 6.00 -14.63 -2.95
CA ARG A 44 7.11 -14.02 -2.20
C ARG A 44 7.93 -15.02 -1.38
N GLY A 45 7.63 -16.31 -1.45
CA GLY A 45 8.27 -17.35 -0.64
C GLY A 45 8.03 -17.19 0.87
N LYS A 46 6.96 -16.49 1.28
CA LYS A 46 6.64 -16.24 2.70
C LYS A 46 5.53 -17.19 3.18
N ASN A 47 5.61 -17.58 4.46
CA ASN A 47 4.54 -18.33 5.09
C ASN A 47 3.32 -17.43 5.34
N THR A 48 2.14 -17.82 4.84
CA THR A 48 0.91 -17.04 4.95
C THR A 48 0.55 -16.69 6.39
N GLY A 49 0.75 -17.59 7.36
CA GLY A 49 0.47 -17.32 8.78
C GLY A 49 1.37 -16.27 9.39
N VAL A 50 2.63 -16.23 8.98
CA VAL A 50 3.59 -15.20 9.41
C VAL A 50 3.20 -13.84 8.84
N VAL A 51 2.87 -13.76 7.55
CA VAL A 51 2.43 -12.50 6.93
C VAL A 51 1.11 -12.03 7.53
N PHE A 52 0.17 -12.95 7.77
CA PHE A 52 -1.09 -12.66 8.45
C PHE A 52 -0.88 -12.12 9.87
N SER A 53 0.04 -12.72 10.63
CA SER A 53 0.40 -12.25 11.97
C SER A 53 0.94 -10.82 11.93
N ASN A 54 1.85 -10.54 10.98
CA ASN A 54 2.37 -9.19 10.81
C ASN A 54 1.26 -8.20 10.44
N MET A 55 0.37 -8.58 9.53
CA MET A 55 -0.77 -7.76 9.11
C MET A 55 -1.67 -7.37 10.30
N ILE A 56 -2.14 -8.33 11.08
CA ILE A 56 -3.04 -8.05 12.21
C ILE A 56 -2.33 -7.31 13.36
N SER A 57 -1.02 -7.54 13.56
CA SER A 57 -0.23 -6.77 14.54
C SER A 57 -0.05 -5.30 14.16
N HIS A 58 0.14 -5.00 12.87
CA HIS A 58 0.34 -3.62 12.40
C HIS A 58 -0.97 -2.83 12.43
N PHE A 59 -2.10 -3.47 12.12
CA PHE A 59 -3.41 -2.85 12.18
C PHE A 59 -3.71 -2.16 13.52
N ARG A 60 -3.31 -2.76 14.65
CA ARG A 60 -3.53 -2.18 15.98
C ARG A 60 -2.59 -1.03 16.31
N LYS A 61 -1.31 -1.12 15.92
CA LYS A 61 -0.25 -0.23 16.44
C LYS A 61 -0.15 1.12 15.73
N LYS A 62 -0.47 1.21 14.43
CA LYS A 62 -0.20 2.43 13.64
C LYS A 62 -1.32 2.80 12.65
N GLY A 63 -2.49 2.14 12.70
CA GLY A 63 -3.34 2.09 11.49
C GLY A 63 -2.63 1.27 10.40
N LEU A 64 -3.35 0.87 9.35
CA LEU A 64 -2.87 -0.16 8.41
C LEU A 64 -1.76 0.27 7.44
N LEU A 65 -0.90 1.20 7.84
CA LEU A 65 0.24 1.57 7.04
C LEU A 65 1.43 0.69 7.35
N SER A 66 1.92 0.08 6.27
CA SER A 66 3.25 -0.49 6.14
C SER A 66 3.48 -1.79 6.89
N ILE A 67 3.23 -2.90 6.19
CA ILE A 67 4.10 -4.07 6.32
C ILE A 67 5.27 -3.99 5.32
N TYR A 68 5.17 -3.13 4.28
CA TYR A 68 6.11 -3.13 3.16
C TYR A 68 6.70 -1.76 2.77
N GLN A 69 6.29 -0.62 3.35
CA GLN A 69 6.70 0.72 2.86
C GLN A 69 7.40 1.65 3.88
N LEU A 70 7.31 1.44 5.21
CA LEU A 70 8.09 2.23 6.19
C LEU A 70 9.62 2.06 6.03
N PRO A 71 10.19 0.88 5.71
CA PRO A 71 11.63 0.75 5.51
C PRO A 71 12.17 1.50 4.28
N LEU A 72 11.28 2.02 3.42
CA LEU A 72 11.61 2.73 2.18
C LEU A 72 11.53 4.25 2.36
N LEU A 73 10.96 4.75 3.45
CA LEU A 73 11.02 6.16 3.78
C LEU A 73 12.39 6.49 4.37
N LYS A 74 13.43 6.51 3.52
CA LYS A 74 14.73 7.05 3.90
C LYS A 74 14.72 8.55 3.63
N CYS A 75 15.03 9.34 4.65
CA CYS A 75 15.36 10.74 4.46
C CYS A 75 16.65 10.83 3.61
N THR A 76 16.75 11.83 2.74
CA THR A 76 17.89 12.02 1.82
C THR A 76 19.19 12.38 2.53
N ASP A 77 19.13 12.68 3.82
CA ASP A 77 20.32 12.99 4.61
C ASP A 77 21.15 11.73 4.87
N GLU A 78 22.47 11.91 4.87
CA GLU A 78 23.49 10.85 4.96
C GLU A 78 23.39 10.03 6.27
N GLU A 79 22.52 10.45 7.20
CA GLU A 79 22.15 9.73 8.41
C GLU A 79 20.84 8.96 8.19
N LYS A 80 20.86 7.66 8.51
CA LYS A 80 19.73 6.72 8.42
C LYS A 80 18.57 7.09 9.37
N GLN A 81 17.95 8.25 9.20
CA GLN A 81 16.70 8.58 9.87
C GLN A 81 15.54 8.02 9.03
N GLU A 82 14.78 7.12 9.64
CA GLU A 82 13.54 6.60 9.07
C GLU A 82 12.53 7.75 9.06
N ALA A 83 11.92 8.04 7.91
CA ALA A 83 10.95 9.11 7.84
C ALA A 83 9.74 8.75 8.72
N HIS A 84 9.33 9.73 9.50
CA HIS A 84 8.23 9.64 10.42
C HIS A 84 6.92 9.91 9.68
N LEU A 85 5.94 9.02 9.86
CA LEU A 85 4.67 9.09 9.14
C LEU A 85 3.57 9.51 10.10
N GLU A 86 3.02 10.69 9.88
CA GLU A 86 1.90 11.24 10.64
C GLU A 86 0.58 10.99 9.92
N ILE A 87 -0.40 10.43 10.63
CA ILE A 87 -1.68 10.03 10.04
C ILE A 87 -2.78 10.98 10.51
N ILE A 88 -3.36 11.73 9.56
CA ILE A 88 -4.48 12.63 9.80
C ILE A 88 -5.74 11.98 9.22
N LYS A 89 -6.75 11.77 10.05
CA LYS A 89 -7.92 10.99 9.64
C LYS A 89 -9.23 11.29 10.36
N ASP A 90 -10.31 10.77 9.78
CA ASP A 90 -11.66 10.74 10.35
C ASP A 90 -12.23 12.16 10.56
N LEU A 91 -12.15 13.00 9.52
CA LEU A 91 -12.58 14.40 9.53
C LEU A 91 -13.59 14.66 8.40
N SER A 92 -14.55 15.56 8.62
CA SER A 92 -15.48 15.97 7.56
C SER A 92 -14.80 16.90 6.55
N GLU A 93 -14.03 17.88 7.02
CA GLU A 93 -13.36 18.85 6.17
C GLU A 93 -11.98 19.17 6.74
N LEU A 94 -10.98 19.26 5.86
CA LEU A 94 -9.64 19.70 6.21
C LEU A 94 -9.07 20.58 5.09
N LYS A 95 -8.65 21.79 5.46
CA LYS A 95 -7.94 22.72 4.57
C LYS A 95 -6.48 22.79 4.98
N ILE A 96 -5.58 22.54 4.03
CA ILE A 96 -4.14 22.45 4.21
C ILE A 96 -3.44 23.55 3.43
N SER A 97 -2.67 24.37 4.13
CA SER A 97 -1.77 25.37 3.55
C SER A 97 -0.33 24.86 3.48
N ARG A 98 0.51 25.58 2.74
CA ARG A 98 1.96 25.35 2.71
C ARG A 98 2.57 25.32 4.11
N LYS A 99 2.16 26.27 4.96
CA LYS A 99 2.64 26.39 6.35
C LYS A 99 2.31 25.18 7.21
N ASP A 100 1.21 24.49 6.92
CA ASP A 100 0.80 23.29 7.67
C ASP A 100 1.68 22.07 7.30
N LEU A 101 2.28 22.08 6.11
CA LEU A 101 3.14 21.00 5.60
C LEU A 101 4.63 21.23 5.89
N GLU A 102 5.08 22.49 5.92
CA GLU A 102 6.47 22.86 6.22
C GLU A 102 6.79 22.66 7.71
N VAL A 103 6.96 21.40 8.09
CA VAL A 103 7.45 21.01 9.41
C VAL A 103 8.96 21.24 9.46
N LYS A 104 9.48 21.69 10.61
CA LYS A 104 10.93 21.89 10.82
C LYS A 104 11.74 20.59 10.71
N ASP A 105 11.07 19.44 10.78
CA ASP A 105 11.65 18.12 10.61
C ASP A 105 11.37 17.65 9.18
N ALA A 106 12.42 17.66 8.35
CA ALA A 106 12.36 17.30 6.93
C ALA A 106 11.97 15.82 6.70
N CYS A 107 11.97 15.00 7.75
CA CYS A 107 11.67 13.59 7.66
C CYS A 107 10.22 13.26 8.05
N VAL A 108 9.34 14.25 8.26
CA VAL A 108 7.92 14.00 8.50
C VAL A 108 7.13 13.98 7.19
N LYS A 109 6.43 12.88 6.93
CA LYS A 109 5.43 12.77 5.87
C LYS A 109 4.04 12.59 6.44
N PHE A 110 3.03 13.12 5.74
CA PHE A 110 1.63 13.04 6.12
C PHE A 110 0.88 12.00 5.29
N HIS A 111 0.07 11.18 5.95
CA HIS A 111 -0.97 10.36 5.34
C HIS A 111 -2.33 10.90 5.72
N PHE A 112 -3.08 11.41 4.74
CA PHE A 112 -4.46 11.81 4.92
C PHE A 112 -5.38 10.62 4.66
N ARG A 113 -6.30 10.32 5.57
CA ARG A 113 -7.19 9.17 5.43
C ARG A 113 -8.62 9.46 5.87
N ASN A 114 -9.63 9.01 5.12
CA ASN A 114 -11.03 9.13 5.53
C ASN A 114 -11.40 10.59 5.87
N ILE A 115 -11.18 11.48 4.89
CA ILE A 115 -11.53 12.90 4.98
C ILE A 115 -12.53 13.21 3.86
N ASP A 116 -13.74 13.61 4.21
CA ASP A 116 -14.80 13.78 3.19
C ASP A 116 -14.45 14.88 2.19
N GLN A 117 -13.87 16.00 2.67
CA GLN A 117 -13.39 17.11 1.86
C GLN A 117 -11.98 17.56 2.28
N LEU A 118 -10.98 17.27 1.44
CA LEU A 118 -9.59 17.67 1.64
C LEU A 118 -9.19 18.76 0.63
N ILE A 119 -8.81 19.94 1.11
CA ILE A 119 -8.53 21.11 0.26
C ILE A 119 -7.09 21.58 0.48
N PHE A 120 -6.25 21.49 -0.55
CA PHE A 120 -4.93 22.11 -0.55
C PHE A 120 -5.02 23.54 -1.11
N THR A 121 -4.39 24.51 -0.44
CA THR A 121 -4.39 25.91 -0.91
C THR A 121 -3.44 26.11 -2.09
N ASP A 122 -3.69 27.16 -2.89
CA ASP A 122 -2.91 27.46 -4.11
C ASP A 122 -1.39 27.67 -3.90
N GLU A 123 -0.96 27.85 -2.65
CA GLU A 123 0.46 27.95 -2.26
C GLU A 123 1.18 26.60 -2.24
N VAL A 124 0.44 25.49 -2.24
CA VAL A 124 0.97 24.12 -2.24
C VAL A 124 1.26 23.69 -3.68
N ASN A 125 2.52 23.34 -3.95
CA ASN A 125 2.97 22.93 -5.29
C ASN A 125 3.45 21.46 -5.30
N THR A 126 3.80 20.95 -6.47
CA THR A 126 4.26 19.57 -6.68
C THR A 126 5.45 19.18 -5.80
N THR A 127 6.39 20.10 -5.58
CA THR A 127 7.58 19.87 -4.73
C THR A 127 7.17 19.65 -3.28
N ILE A 128 6.37 20.56 -2.71
CA ILE A 128 5.87 20.47 -1.34
C ILE A 128 5.09 19.15 -1.15
N LEU A 129 4.25 18.79 -2.12
CA LEU A 129 3.49 17.54 -2.05
C LEU A 129 4.41 16.32 -2.06
N ARG A 130 5.42 16.28 -2.91
CA ARG A 130 6.36 15.15 -3.00
C ARG A 130 7.18 14.96 -1.72
N GLU A 131 7.59 16.07 -1.13
CA GLU A 131 8.40 16.08 0.08
C GLU A 131 7.57 15.65 1.29
N HIS A 132 6.38 16.24 1.48
CA HIS A 132 5.63 16.12 2.72
C HIS A 132 4.44 15.16 2.67
N ILE A 133 3.91 14.80 1.50
CA ILE A 133 2.74 13.93 1.41
C ILE A 133 3.18 12.51 1.05
N TYR A 134 2.81 11.56 1.89
CA TYR A 134 2.99 10.16 1.62
C TYR A 134 1.88 9.63 0.71
N GLN A 135 0.62 9.81 1.14
CA GLN A 135 -0.54 9.29 0.44
C GLN A 135 -1.81 10.03 0.90
N ILE A 136 -2.86 9.94 0.10
CA ILE A 136 -4.23 10.35 0.44
C ILE A 136 -5.11 9.13 0.21
N THR A 137 -5.93 8.72 1.17
CA THR A 137 -6.66 7.45 1.09
C THR A 137 -8.09 7.54 1.58
N ASP A 138 -9.03 7.01 0.82
CA ASP A 138 -10.46 7.06 1.12
C ASP A 138 -10.93 8.51 1.36
N CYS A 139 -10.44 9.44 0.53
CA CYS A 139 -10.86 10.86 0.54
C CYS A 139 -11.60 11.13 -0.76
N PRO A 140 -12.95 11.14 -0.76
CA PRO A 140 -13.73 11.22 -1.99
C PRO A 140 -13.60 12.57 -2.70
N ASN A 141 -13.45 13.67 -1.95
CA ASN A 141 -13.34 15.00 -2.53
C ASN A 141 -12.00 15.64 -2.17
N VAL A 142 -11.03 15.54 -3.08
CA VAL A 142 -9.70 16.17 -2.92
C VAL A 142 -9.58 17.34 -3.90
N SER A 143 -9.50 18.56 -3.37
CA SER A 143 -9.26 19.78 -4.14
C SER A 143 -7.76 20.08 -4.18
N MET A 144 -7.15 19.94 -5.36
CA MET A 144 -5.74 20.25 -5.60
C MET A 144 -5.56 21.63 -6.24
N PRO A 145 -4.47 22.35 -5.92
CA PRO A 145 -4.04 23.57 -6.59
C PRO A 145 -3.88 23.41 -8.09
N LYS A 146 -4.06 24.53 -8.80
CA LYS A 146 -3.82 24.58 -10.25
C LYS A 146 -2.34 24.36 -10.56
N GLY A 147 -2.06 23.64 -11.65
CA GLY A 147 -0.71 23.44 -12.15
C GLY A 147 0.01 22.20 -11.59
N ILE A 148 -0.61 21.44 -10.68
CA ILE A 148 -0.08 20.13 -10.29
C ILE A 148 -0.39 19.12 -11.41
N PRO A 149 0.60 18.35 -11.89
CA PRO A 149 0.38 17.35 -12.94
C PRO A 149 -0.69 16.32 -12.54
N LYS A 150 -1.65 16.08 -13.43
CA LYS A 150 -2.76 15.14 -13.22
C LYS A 150 -2.30 13.76 -12.77
N LEU A 151 -1.30 13.18 -13.45
CA LEU A 151 -0.80 11.85 -13.15
C LEU A 151 -0.10 11.79 -11.79
N PHE A 152 0.54 12.87 -11.35
CA PHE A 152 1.10 12.98 -10.01
C PHE A 152 0.00 13.01 -8.95
N VAL A 153 -1.07 13.79 -9.14
CA VAL A 153 -2.23 13.80 -8.24
C VAL A 153 -2.84 12.40 -8.11
N LEU A 154 -3.07 11.72 -9.22
CA LEU A 154 -3.62 10.36 -9.24
C LEU A 154 -2.69 9.33 -8.55
N SER A 155 -1.38 9.59 -8.49
CA SER A 155 -0.45 8.71 -7.77
C SER A 155 -0.51 8.86 -6.25
N LEU A 156 -0.93 10.04 -5.76
CA LEU A 156 -1.07 10.34 -4.34
C LEU A 156 -2.39 9.81 -3.78
N ILE A 157 -3.45 9.86 -4.58
CA ILE A 157 -4.81 9.50 -4.15
C ILE A 157 -5.06 8.02 -4.40
N ARG A 158 -5.44 7.29 -3.34
CA ARG A 158 -5.90 5.90 -3.43
C ARG A 158 -7.23 5.74 -2.74
N ASN A 159 -8.29 5.65 -3.52
CA ASN A 159 -9.60 5.31 -2.97
C ASN A 159 -9.74 3.79 -3.02
N THR A 160 -9.75 3.15 -1.86
CA THR A 160 -9.91 1.70 -1.78
C THR A 160 -11.33 1.39 -2.26
N PRO A 161 -11.51 0.53 -3.26
CA PRO A 161 -12.87 0.09 -3.58
C PRO A 161 -13.39 -0.64 -2.35
N GLN A 162 -14.59 -0.31 -1.91
CA GLN A 162 -15.36 -1.32 -1.18
C GLN A 162 -15.59 -2.44 -2.19
N LEU A 163 -14.92 -3.58 -2.02
CA LEU A 163 -15.21 -4.74 -2.83
C LEU A 163 -16.71 -5.01 -2.66
N SER A 164 -17.52 -4.99 -3.71
CA SER A 164 -18.98 -5.01 -3.54
C SER A 164 -19.40 -6.19 -2.65
N SER A 165 -20.25 -5.91 -1.65
CA SER A 165 -20.76 -6.93 -0.72
C SER A 165 -21.73 -7.90 -1.41
N GLU A 166 -22.32 -7.46 -2.52
CA GLU A 166 -23.23 -8.22 -3.35
C GLU A 166 -22.43 -9.29 -4.13
N SER A 167 -22.53 -10.56 -3.71
CA SER A 167 -21.86 -11.77 -4.24
C SER A 167 -20.58 -12.28 -3.53
N ARG A 168 -20.23 -11.78 -2.35
CA ARG A 168 -19.10 -12.35 -1.59
C ARG A 168 -19.39 -13.77 -1.12
N LYS A 169 -18.62 -14.74 -1.62
CA LYS A 169 -18.66 -16.13 -1.14
C LYS A 169 -17.83 -16.23 0.13
N LEU A 170 -18.50 -16.18 1.28
CA LEU A 170 -17.86 -16.30 2.58
C LEU A 170 -17.58 -17.76 2.93
N LYS A 171 -16.42 -18.04 3.53
CA LYS A 171 -16.06 -19.38 4.03
C LYS A 171 -15.33 -19.31 5.36
N ASP A 172 -15.30 -20.44 6.04
CA ASP A 172 -14.41 -20.67 7.16
C ASP A 172 -13.01 -20.97 6.61
N ILE A 173 -12.02 -20.18 7.02
CA ILE A 173 -10.63 -20.37 6.62
C ILE A 173 -9.79 -20.82 7.81
N THR A 174 -8.82 -21.70 7.55
CA THR A 174 -7.86 -22.13 8.57
C THR A 174 -6.46 -21.62 8.20
N ILE A 175 -5.88 -20.79 9.07
CA ILE A 175 -4.53 -20.26 8.91
C ILE A 175 -3.62 -20.93 9.93
N ARG A 176 -2.55 -21.58 9.45
CA ARG A 176 -1.53 -22.22 10.30
C ARG A 176 -0.41 -21.24 10.59
N ASN A 177 0.35 -21.48 11.65
CA ASN A 177 1.53 -20.69 12.04
C ASN A 177 1.24 -19.21 12.36
N VAL A 178 0.06 -18.91 12.89
CA VAL A 178 -0.31 -17.56 13.33
C VAL A 178 0.28 -17.32 14.73
N GLN A 179 0.90 -16.16 14.95
CA GLN A 179 1.41 -15.76 16.25
C GLN A 179 0.26 -15.60 17.24
N THR A 180 0.39 -16.24 18.40
CA THR A 180 -0.69 -16.37 19.38
C THR A 180 -1.10 -15.02 19.95
N ASP A 181 -0.12 -14.20 20.31
CA ASP A 181 -0.32 -12.89 20.93
C ASP A 181 -0.95 -11.91 19.93
N ALA A 182 -0.39 -11.84 18.71
CA ALA A 182 -0.94 -11.03 17.62
C ALA A 182 -2.42 -11.31 17.36
N TYR A 183 -2.79 -12.60 17.32
CA TYR A 183 -4.18 -12.99 17.12
C TYR A 183 -5.06 -12.68 18.33
N ALA A 184 -4.59 -12.92 19.56
CA ALA A 184 -5.35 -12.62 20.76
C ALA A 184 -5.65 -11.12 20.88
N GLU A 185 -4.66 -10.27 20.61
CA GLU A 185 -4.82 -8.82 20.56
C GLU A 185 -5.81 -8.37 19.49
N PHE A 186 -5.75 -8.98 18.31
CA PHE A 186 -6.69 -8.68 17.22
C PHE A 186 -8.14 -9.07 17.56
N VAL A 187 -8.34 -10.22 18.22
CA VAL A 187 -9.67 -10.63 18.71
C VAL A 187 -10.20 -9.63 19.75
N ALA A 188 -9.38 -9.22 20.71
CA ALA A 188 -9.77 -8.23 21.71
C ALA A 188 -10.16 -6.89 21.06
N TYR A 189 -9.41 -6.45 20.04
CA TYR A 189 -9.77 -5.26 19.26
C TYR A 189 -11.15 -5.39 18.60
N CYS A 190 -11.42 -6.52 17.95
CA CYS A 190 -12.71 -6.77 17.29
C CYS A 190 -13.86 -6.74 18.30
N GLN A 191 -13.67 -7.31 19.49
CA GLN A 191 -14.66 -7.28 20.57
C GLN A 191 -14.96 -5.86 21.05
N VAL A 192 -13.93 -5.04 21.29
CA VAL A 192 -14.10 -3.63 21.69
C VAL A 192 -14.84 -2.82 20.63
N LYS A 193 -14.64 -3.13 19.35
CA LYS A 193 -15.30 -2.46 18.22
C LYS A 193 -16.64 -3.09 17.82
N ASN A 194 -17.11 -4.11 18.55
CA ASN A 194 -18.31 -4.88 18.21
C ASN A 194 -18.33 -5.38 16.75
N LYS A 195 -17.17 -5.86 16.28
CA LYS A 195 -16.95 -6.28 14.89
C LYS A 195 -16.71 -7.78 14.79
N LEU A 196 -17.25 -8.41 13.75
CA LEU A 196 -16.96 -9.83 13.48
C LEU A 196 -15.52 -9.98 12.99
N ILE A 197 -14.81 -10.99 13.50
CA ILE A 197 -13.39 -11.25 13.14
C ILE A 197 -13.24 -11.43 11.62
N GLY A 198 -14.15 -12.18 10.99
CA GLY A 198 -14.12 -12.41 9.54
C GLY A 198 -14.27 -11.13 8.73
N GLU A 199 -15.18 -10.25 9.14
CA GLU A 199 -15.38 -8.94 8.53
C GLU A 199 -14.14 -8.05 8.68
N ALA A 200 -13.58 -7.97 9.89
CA ALA A 200 -12.33 -7.26 10.13
C ALA A 200 -11.18 -7.81 9.26
N VAL A 201 -11.07 -9.14 9.12
CA VAL A 201 -10.08 -9.75 8.22
C VAL A 201 -10.34 -9.38 6.76
N ASN A 202 -11.59 -9.36 6.31
CA ASN A 202 -11.90 -8.97 4.94
C ASN A 202 -11.39 -7.55 4.69
N GLU A 203 -11.75 -6.58 5.53
CA GLU A 203 -11.28 -5.19 5.43
C GLU A 203 -9.76 -5.06 5.40
N LEU A 204 -9.07 -5.84 6.23
CA LEU A 204 -7.61 -5.91 6.23
C LEU A 204 -7.06 -6.39 4.89
N LEU A 205 -7.68 -7.43 4.33
CA LEU A 205 -7.28 -7.98 3.05
C LEU A 205 -7.54 -7.00 1.90
N GLU A 206 -8.67 -6.27 1.90
CA GLU A 206 -8.98 -5.27 0.85
C GLU A 206 -7.93 -4.17 0.81
N GLN A 207 -7.44 -3.76 1.98
CA GLN A 207 -6.45 -2.71 2.10
C GLN A 207 -5.03 -3.21 1.75
N ILE A 208 -4.63 -4.41 2.19
CA ILE A 208 -3.23 -4.86 2.03
C ILE A 208 -2.94 -5.51 0.67
N ILE A 209 -3.93 -6.17 0.04
CA ILE A 209 -3.72 -6.89 -1.22
C ILE A 209 -3.21 -5.97 -2.33
N PRO A 210 -3.81 -4.79 -2.59
CA PRO A 210 -3.32 -3.88 -3.63
C PRO A 210 -1.86 -3.48 -3.40
N GLU A 211 -1.46 -3.19 -2.16
CA GLU A 211 -0.08 -2.85 -1.81
C GLU A 211 0.86 -4.05 -2.04
N MET A 212 0.41 -5.27 -1.73
CA MET A 212 1.17 -6.49 -1.99
C MET A 212 1.36 -6.77 -3.48
N GLU A 213 0.36 -6.50 -4.32
CA GLU A 213 0.47 -6.67 -5.76
C GLU A 213 1.48 -5.68 -6.34
N VAL A 214 1.30 -4.38 -6.09
CA VAL A 214 2.18 -3.32 -6.57
C VAL A 214 3.63 -3.59 -6.18
N ASN A 215 3.88 -3.91 -4.91
CA ASN A 215 5.23 -4.20 -4.45
C ASN A 215 5.81 -5.49 -5.06
N HIS A 216 4.98 -6.49 -5.37
CA HIS A 216 5.45 -7.68 -6.07
C HIS A 216 5.80 -7.36 -7.53
N ILE A 217 4.96 -6.59 -8.22
CA ILE A 217 5.20 -6.15 -9.59
C ILE A 217 6.49 -5.33 -9.67
N LEU A 218 6.64 -4.31 -8.81
CA LEU A 218 7.80 -3.43 -8.85
C LEU A 218 9.08 -4.17 -8.49
N LEU A 219 9.13 -4.89 -7.36
CA LEU A 219 10.37 -5.52 -6.90
C LEU A 219 10.70 -6.83 -7.60
N GLY A 220 9.67 -7.60 -7.98
CA GLY A 220 9.82 -8.93 -8.59
C GLY A 220 9.91 -8.86 -10.11
N GLU A 221 8.84 -8.39 -10.74
CA GLU A 221 8.68 -8.42 -12.21
C GLU A 221 9.50 -7.33 -12.90
N LEU A 222 9.38 -6.09 -12.42
CA LEU A 222 9.99 -4.92 -13.06
C LEU A 222 11.40 -4.64 -12.52
N LYS A 223 11.73 -5.14 -11.31
CA LYS A 223 12.98 -4.86 -10.59
C LYS A 223 13.24 -3.35 -10.41
N GLU A 224 12.16 -2.59 -10.24
CA GLU A 224 12.19 -1.14 -10.04
C GLU A 224 12.14 -0.79 -8.55
N ASN A 225 12.69 0.38 -8.20
CA ASN A 225 12.56 0.93 -6.86
C ASN A 225 11.14 1.51 -6.68
N PRO A 226 10.34 1.03 -5.70
CA PRO A 226 8.99 1.54 -5.50
C PRO A 226 8.88 3.04 -5.22
N LEU A 227 9.96 3.67 -4.73
CA LEU A 227 10.02 5.11 -4.47
C LEU A 227 10.22 5.95 -5.73
N GLY A 228 10.76 5.36 -6.79
CA GLY A 228 11.03 6.04 -8.06
C GLY A 228 9.92 5.84 -9.10
N VAL A 229 8.81 5.22 -8.72
CA VAL A 229 7.71 4.90 -9.62
C VAL A 229 6.39 5.42 -9.05
N LEU A 230 5.75 6.33 -9.78
CA LEU A 230 4.39 6.75 -9.51
C LEU A 230 3.45 5.59 -9.78
N THR A 231 2.73 5.14 -8.75
CA THR A 231 1.72 4.09 -8.91
C THR A 231 0.34 4.73 -8.98
N ILE A 232 -0.33 4.59 -10.11
CA ILE A 232 -1.68 5.11 -10.33
C ILE A 232 -2.67 3.94 -10.24
N SER A 233 -3.57 4.00 -9.26
CA SER A 233 -4.64 3.03 -9.06
C SER A 233 -5.94 3.73 -8.71
N THR A 234 -6.93 3.63 -9.59
CA THR A 234 -8.24 4.29 -9.46
C THR A 234 -9.33 3.45 -10.13
N HIS A 235 -10.56 3.52 -9.65
CA HIS A 235 -11.72 2.89 -10.32
C HIS A 235 -12.32 3.77 -11.40
N GLU A 236 -11.78 4.96 -11.60
CA GLU A 236 -12.26 5.87 -12.62
C GLU A 236 -11.60 5.60 -13.97
N GLN A 237 -12.22 6.12 -15.02
CA GLN A 237 -11.61 6.15 -16.34
C GLN A 237 -10.44 7.13 -16.35
N VAL A 238 -9.28 6.69 -16.86
CA VAL A 238 -8.09 7.51 -16.98
C VAL A 238 -7.74 7.68 -18.45
N HIS A 239 -7.89 8.92 -18.93
CA HIS A 239 -7.34 9.34 -20.22
C HIS A 239 -5.95 9.96 -20.04
N VAL A 240 -4.97 9.50 -20.80
CA VAL A 240 -3.56 9.93 -20.74
C VAL A 240 -3.15 10.50 -22.09
N THR A 241 -2.71 11.75 -22.09
CA THR A 241 -2.18 12.45 -23.27
C THR A 241 -0.66 12.53 -23.25
N ASN A 242 -0.05 12.88 -24.38
CA ASN A 242 1.39 13.16 -24.42
C ASN A 242 1.78 14.31 -23.48
N GLN A 243 0.93 15.32 -23.34
CA GLN A 243 1.13 16.43 -22.41
C GLN A 243 1.15 15.95 -20.95
N ASP A 244 0.26 15.02 -20.57
CA ASP A 244 0.24 14.45 -19.22
C ASP A 244 1.56 13.74 -18.90
N LEU A 245 2.11 13.00 -19.86
CA LEU A 245 3.38 12.30 -19.72
C LEU A 245 4.57 13.27 -19.64
N GLN A 246 4.56 14.35 -20.43
CA GLN A 246 5.61 15.37 -20.34
C GLN A 246 5.58 16.14 -19.01
N ALA A 247 4.40 16.32 -18.42
CA ALA A 247 4.22 17.08 -17.18
C ALA A 247 4.79 16.40 -15.92
N ILE A 248 5.09 15.10 -15.97
CA ILE A 248 5.70 14.34 -14.87
C ILE A 248 7.22 14.15 -15.04
N GLU A 249 7.80 14.80 -16.04
CA GLU A 249 9.24 14.87 -16.30
C GLU A 249 9.93 13.48 -16.38
N LYS A 250 10.59 13.07 -15.30
CA LYS A 250 11.44 11.86 -15.24
C LYS A 250 10.82 10.72 -14.43
N ASP A 251 9.63 10.94 -13.89
CA ASP A 251 8.98 9.92 -13.09
C ASP A 251 8.50 8.78 -13.98
N LYS A 252 8.80 7.55 -13.56
CA LYS A 252 8.22 6.35 -14.15
C LYS A 252 6.82 6.13 -13.60
N ILE A 253 5.93 5.56 -14.42
CA ILE A 253 4.56 5.24 -14.03
C ILE A 253 4.26 3.76 -14.14
N LEU A 254 3.66 3.23 -13.07
CA LEU A 254 2.92 1.98 -13.05
C LEU A 254 1.42 2.28 -12.98
N PHE A 255 0.68 1.91 -14.02
CA PHE A 255 -0.79 1.88 -13.97
C PHE A 255 -1.25 0.53 -13.42
N HIS A 256 -2.15 0.54 -12.45
CA HIS A 256 -2.58 -0.68 -11.77
C HIS A 256 -4.04 -0.60 -11.33
N ARG A 257 -4.86 -1.61 -11.62
CA ARG A 257 -6.29 -1.68 -11.23
C ARG A 257 -7.08 -0.45 -11.66
N ILE A 258 -7.14 -0.21 -12.96
CA ILE A 258 -7.93 0.87 -13.57
C ILE A 258 -9.10 0.27 -14.35
N GLU A 259 -10.30 0.82 -14.19
CA GLU A 259 -11.47 0.33 -14.93
C GLU A 259 -11.26 0.49 -16.43
N GLU A 260 -10.93 1.70 -16.88
CA GLU A 260 -10.64 2.00 -18.27
C GLU A 260 -9.44 2.94 -18.39
N LEU A 261 -8.39 2.50 -19.10
CA LEU A 261 -7.19 3.30 -19.34
C LEU A 261 -7.03 3.56 -20.84
N THR A 262 -7.13 4.82 -21.24
CA THR A 262 -7.02 5.22 -22.65
C THR A 262 -5.86 6.17 -22.86
N PHE A 263 -4.96 5.80 -23.76
CA PHE A 263 -3.84 6.62 -24.19
C PHE A 263 -4.18 7.33 -25.51
N ALA A 264 -3.85 8.61 -25.61
CA ALA A 264 -4.06 9.40 -26.82
C ALA A 264 -3.08 9.00 -27.95
N GLU A 265 -3.54 9.14 -29.20
CA GLU A 265 -2.77 8.78 -30.40
C GLU A 265 -1.48 9.60 -30.61
N ASP A 266 -1.38 10.76 -29.96
CA ASP A 266 -0.25 11.68 -30.06
C ASP A 266 0.97 11.27 -29.22
N ILE A 267 0.89 10.18 -28.46
CA ILE A 267 1.98 9.70 -27.60
C ILE A 267 3.07 9.01 -28.45
N PRO A 268 4.30 9.56 -28.49
CA PRO A 268 5.41 8.91 -29.17
C PRO A 268 5.81 7.61 -28.48
N VAL A 269 6.26 6.63 -29.28
CA VAL A 269 6.70 5.31 -28.80
C VAL A 269 7.81 5.45 -27.74
N ASP A 270 8.79 6.33 -27.97
CA ASP A 270 9.92 6.52 -27.06
C ASP A 270 9.45 7.07 -25.70
N ASN A 271 8.54 8.06 -25.72
CA ASN A 271 7.99 8.64 -24.50
C ASN A 271 7.19 7.60 -23.70
N PHE A 272 6.42 6.76 -24.39
CA PHE A 272 5.68 5.65 -23.77
C PHE A 272 6.64 4.66 -23.09
N LEU A 273 7.72 4.26 -23.76
CA LEU A 273 8.67 3.27 -23.23
C LEU A 273 9.50 3.78 -22.04
N GLU A 274 9.88 5.06 -22.08
CA GLU A 274 10.70 5.71 -21.05
C GLU A 274 9.91 5.88 -19.74
N ILE A 275 8.66 6.33 -19.86
CA ILE A 275 7.85 6.71 -18.70
C ILE A 275 7.04 5.52 -18.18
N ILE A 276 6.43 4.71 -19.04
CA ILE A 276 5.48 3.68 -18.60
C ILE A 276 6.20 2.37 -18.38
N VAL A 277 6.38 2.02 -17.11
CA VAL A 277 7.04 0.75 -16.73
C VAL A 277 6.09 -0.44 -16.81
N GLY A 278 4.78 -0.21 -16.66
CA GLY A 278 3.80 -1.27 -16.80
C GLY A 278 2.36 -0.84 -16.58
N ILE A 279 1.45 -1.68 -17.06
CA ILE A 279 0.00 -1.55 -16.97
C ILE A 279 -0.54 -2.91 -16.51
N TYR A 280 -1.10 -2.96 -15.30
CA TYR A 280 -1.48 -4.22 -14.66
C TYR A 280 -2.93 -4.23 -14.17
N ASN A 281 -3.63 -5.34 -14.35
CA ASN A 281 -4.98 -5.56 -13.82
C ASN A 281 -5.99 -4.45 -14.21
N CYS A 282 -5.85 -3.87 -15.39
CA CYS A 282 -6.81 -2.88 -15.89
C CYS A 282 -7.90 -3.60 -16.69
N SER A 283 -9.17 -3.27 -16.47
CA SER A 283 -10.28 -4.01 -17.11
C SER A 283 -10.34 -3.78 -18.61
N SER A 284 -10.01 -2.55 -19.05
CA SER A 284 -9.87 -2.19 -20.46
C SER A 284 -8.67 -1.25 -20.64
N VAL A 285 -7.88 -1.48 -21.70
CA VAL A 285 -6.75 -0.63 -22.07
C VAL A 285 -6.80 -0.32 -23.56
N ALA A 286 -6.93 0.96 -23.90
CA ALA A 286 -6.82 1.47 -25.26
C ALA A 286 -5.45 2.14 -25.43
N LEU A 287 -4.61 1.57 -26.29
CA LEU A 287 -3.27 2.05 -26.60
C LEU A 287 -3.25 2.82 -27.93
N PRO A 288 -2.29 3.74 -28.14
CA PRO A 288 -2.12 4.42 -29.42
C PRO A 288 -1.88 3.40 -30.53
N SER A 289 -2.54 3.58 -31.67
CA SER A 289 -2.38 2.72 -32.85
C SER A 289 -0.95 2.69 -33.40
N SER A 290 -0.17 3.74 -33.10
CA SER A 290 1.25 3.86 -33.44
C SER A 290 2.16 2.93 -32.63
N LEU A 291 1.71 2.39 -31.49
CA LEU A 291 2.53 1.49 -30.67
C LEU A 291 2.70 0.12 -31.32
N PRO A 292 3.95 -0.36 -31.50
CA PRO A 292 4.21 -1.72 -31.91
C PRO A 292 3.54 -2.75 -30.98
N ARG A 293 2.88 -3.76 -31.57
CA ARG A 293 2.16 -4.81 -30.84
C ARG A 293 2.99 -5.49 -29.73
N LEU A 294 4.28 -5.71 -29.96
CA LEU A 294 5.15 -6.33 -28.97
C LEU A 294 5.36 -5.45 -27.73
N ILE A 295 5.38 -4.12 -27.91
CA ILE A 295 5.44 -3.17 -26.79
C ILE A 295 4.14 -3.25 -26.00
N SER A 296 2.99 -3.22 -26.68
CA SER A 296 1.66 -3.36 -26.07
C SER A 296 1.58 -4.61 -25.18
N VAL A 297 1.94 -5.78 -25.71
CA VAL A 297 1.89 -7.06 -24.98
C VAL A 297 2.93 -7.13 -23.86
N SER A 298 4.08 -6.45 -24.00
CA SER A 298 5.10 -6.42 -22.95
C SER A 298 4.70 -5.56 -21.74
N ARG A 299 3.85 -4.55 -21.95
CA ARG A 299 3.48 -3.54 -20.95
C ARG A 299 2.14 -3.81 -20.30
N VAL A 300 1.19 -4.37 -21.01
CA VAL A 300 -0.14 -4.72 -20.48
C VAL A 300 -0.14 -6.17 -20.03
N LYS A 301 -0.38 -6.40 -18.74
CA LYS A 301 -0.41 -7.75 -18.15
C LYS A 301 -1.53 -7.88 -17.13
N ASP A 302 -2.11 -9.07 -17.07
CA ASP A 302 -2.94 -9.46 -15.93
C ASP A 302 -2.06 -10.13 -14.89
N TYR A 303 -2.11 -9.61 -13.67
CA TYR A 303 -1.41 -10.15 -12.53
C TYR A 303 -2.40 -10.97 -11.69
N PRO A 304 -2.29 -12.32 -11.72
CA PRO A 304 -3.25 -13.24 -11.11
C PRO A 304 -3.24 -13.11 -9.62
#